data_AF-A0A943S2Z7-F1
#
_entry.id   AF-A0A943S2Z7-F1
#
_cell.length_a   1.000
_cell.length_b   1.000
_cell.length_c   1.000
_cell.angle_alpha   90.00
_cell.angle_beta   90.00
_cell.angle_gamma   90.00
#
_symmetry.space_group_name_H-M   'P 1'
#
loop_
_entity.id
_entity.type
_entity.pdbx_description
1 polymer ?
#
loop_
_entity_poly.entity_id
_entity_poly.type
_entity_poly.pdbx_seq_one_letter_code
_entity_poly.pdbx_strand_id
1 'polypeptide(L)'
;MKKKISILVLIVLMFSMSTLLVACNTEAKYAKKLIKLGYSIEQTDGKYYDSDLKGGYREFSAGKNNDTWVLVKIYDNIDDAKKKYSDYMSDIDDERSVYRDGKVVIYGTKSAVNDARSK
;
A
#
# COMPACT_ATOMS: atom_id res chain seq x y z
N MET A 1 25.41 33.95 24.75
CA MET A 1 25.55 32.66 24.04
C MET A 1 24.24 32.37 23.32
N LYS A 2 24.25 32.32 21.98
CA LYS A 2 23.05 32.23 21.12
C LYS A 2 22.60 30.76 21.00
N LYS A 3 21.32 30.52 21.28
CA LYS A 3 20.61 29.23 21.17
C LYS A 3 20.73 28.64 19.75
N LYS A 4 21.15 27.39 19.63
CA LYS A 4 21.04 26.59 18.39
C LYS A 4 20.71 25.13 18.73
N ILE A 5 19.44 24.85 19.01
CA ILE A 5 18.86 23.52 18.83
C ILE A 5 17.47 23.76 18.22
N SER A 6 17.46 24.06 16.93
CA SER A 6 16.24 24.18 16.13
C SER A 6 16.62 23.72 14.73
N ILE A 7 16.37 22.44 14.42
CA ILE A 7 16.34 21.85 13.07
C ILE A 7 16.07 20.32 13.16
N LEU A 8 16.50 19.63 14.21
CA LEU A 8 16.38 18.16 14.25
C LEU A 8 14.96 17.62 14.51
N VAL A 9 14.04 18.46 15.01
CA VAL A 9 12.64 18.05 15.29
C VAL A 9 11.72 18.26 14.08
N LEU A 10 12.21 18.91 13.00
CA LEU A 10 11.39 19.27 11.85
C LEU A 10 11.12 18.10 10.88
N ILE A 11 11.91 17.02 10.94
CA ILE A 11 11.80 15.89 10.00
C ILE A 11 10.74 14.86 10.45
N VAL A 12 10.30 14.91 11.71
CA VAL A 12 9.32 13.97 12.28
C VAL A 12 7.87 14.46 12.10
N LEU A 13 7.65 15.66 11.55
CA LEU A 13 6.35 16.33 11.54
C LEU A 13 5.79 16.61 10.14
N MET A 14 6.12 15.79 9.13
CA MET A 14 5.36 15.76 7.87
C MET A 14 4.07 14.94 8.03
N PHE A 15 3.24 15.37 8.98
CA PHE A 15 1.81 15.10 9.00
C PHE A 15 1.15 15.97 7.91
N SER A 16 1.21 15.57 6.64
CA SER A 16 0.31 16.09 5.60
C SER A 16 -1.04 15.38 5.69
N MET A 17 -1.68 15.51 6.85
CA MET A 17 -3.06 15.15 7.10
C MET A 17 -3.95 16.23 6.47
N SER A 18 -4.20 16.19 5.15
CA SER A 18 -5.23 16.94 4.41
C SER A 18 -5.04 16.69 2.91
N THR A 19 -5.69 15.73 2.26
CA THR A 19 -7.00 15.92 1.60
C THR A 19 -7.14 14.73 0.65
N LEU A 20 -8.19 13.89 0.75
CA LEU A 20 -8.57 12.93 -0.33
C LEU A 20 -9.88 12.21 0.05
N LEU A 21 -10.89 12.90 0.57
CA LEU A 21 -12.05 12.32 1.29
C LEU A 21 -12.95 11.30 0.55
N VAL A 22 -12.71 10.92 -0.71
CA VAL A 22 -13.53 9.89 -1.39
C VAL A 22 -12.70 8.75 -2.00
N ALA A 23 -11.48 9.03 -2.48
CA ALA A 23 -10.50 7.99 -2.86
C ALA A 23 -9.63 7.51 -1.69
N CYS A 24 -9.59 8.26 -0.57
CA CYS A 24 -8.93 7.86 0.67
C CYS A 24 -9.54 6.62 1.31
N ASN A 25 -10.82 6.28 1.11
CA ASN A 25 -11.44 5.38 2.09
C ASN A 25 -10.87 3.95 2.01
N THR A 26 -10.73 3.41 0.80
CA THR A 26 -10.18 2.06 0.61
C THR A 26 -8.69 2.02 0.92
N GLU A 27 -7.91 2.97 0.38
CA GLU A 27 -6.47 3.03 0.60
C GLU A 27 -6.12 3.28 2.06
N ALA A 28 -6.74 4.30 2.68
CA ALA A 28 -6.57 4.58 4.08
C ALA A 28 -7.12 3.46 4.97
N LYS A 29 -8.12 2.68 4.55
CA LYS A 29 -8.57 1.48 5.29
C LYS A 29 -7.42 0.48 5.43
N TYR A 30 -6.77 0.11 4.33
CA TYR A 30 -5.64 -0.83 4.37
C TYR A 30 -4.42 -0.23 5.08
N ALA A 31 -4.05 1.01 4.76
CA ALA A 31 -2.91 1.69 5.38
C ALA A 31 -3.10 1.85 6.91
N LYS A 32 -4.27 2.32 7.38
CA LYS A 32 -4.56 2.44 8.82
C LYS A 32 -4.51 1.09 9.53
N LYS A 33 -4.98 0.02 8.89
CA LYS A 33 -4.91 -1.33 9.45
C LYS A 33 -3.45 -1.76 9.64
N LEU A 34 -2.63 -1.58 8.61
CA LEU A 34 -1.21 -1.94 8.63
C LEU A 34 -0.41 -1.10 9.64
N ILE A 35 -0.66 0.21 9.73
CA ILE A 35 -0.06 1.08 10.75
C ILE A 35 -0.37 0.58 12.17
N LYS A 36 -1.62 0.20 12.45
CA LYS A 36 -2.01 -0.37 13.76
C LYS A 36 -1.30 -1.68 14.09
N LEU A 37 -0.87 -2.43 13.07
CA LEU A 37 -0.12 -3.68 13.21
C LEU A 37 1.41 -3.46 13.24
N GLY A 38 1.86 -2.20 13.20
CA GLY A 38 3.26 -1.81 13.30
C GLY A 38 4.01 -1.75 11.97
N TYR A 39 3.31 -1.65 10.84
CA TYR A 39 3.95 -1.45 9.55
C TYR A 39 4.22 0.05 9.30
N SER A 40 5.38 0.33 8.72
CA SER A 40 5.69 1.60 8.08
C SER A 40 5.09 1.61 6.67
N ILE A 41 4.43 2.71 6.30
CA ILE A 41 3.83 2.87 4.97
C ILE A 41 4.77 3.69 4.10
N GLU A 42 5.01 3.21 2.89
CA GLU A 42 5.64 3.94 1.80
C GLU A 42 4.59 4.14 0.72
N GLN A 43 4.08 5.36 0.64
CA GLN A 43 3.06 5.74 -0.32
C GLN A 43 3.71 6.61 -1.39
N THR A 44 3.42 6.30 -2.65
CA THR A 44 3.72 7.23 -3.73
C THR A 44 2.44 7.93 -4.13
N ASP A 45 2.47 9.26 -4.11
CA ASP A 45 1.30 10.05 -4.47
C ASP A 45 0.98 9.92 -5.96
N GLY A 46 -0.30 9.77 -6.25
CA GLY A 46 -0.83 9.83 -7.60
C GLY A 46 -1.37 8.51 -8.12
N LYS A 47 -1.69 8.53 -9.41
CA LYS A 47 -2.32 7.43 -10.13
C LYS A 47 -1.39 6.98 -11.22
N TYR A 48 -1.15 5.67 -11.25
CA TYR A 48 -0.32 5.00 -12.24
C TYR A 48 -1.15 4.55 -13.42
N TYR A 49 -0.53 4.54 -14.59
CA TYR A 49 -1.10 4.03 -15.82
C TYR A 49 -0.11 3.04 -16.43
N ASP A 50 -0.63 1.88 -16.80
CA ASP A 50 0.10 0.81 -17.48
C ASP A 50 -0.67 0.57 -18.78
N SER A 51 0.02 0.51 -19.92
CA SER A 51 -0.61 0.35 -21.24
C SER A 51 -1.45 -0.91 -21.34
N ASP A 52 -1.16 -1.90 -20.51
CA ASP A 52 -1.84 -3.19 -20.45
C ASP A 52 -3.11 -3.18 -19.59
N LEU A 53 -3.45 -2.04 -18.99
CA LEU A 53 -4.59 -1.83 -18.12
C LEU A 53 -5.58 -0.85 -18.75
N LYS A 54 -6.88 -1.16 -18.61
CA LYS A 54 -7.96 -0.30 -19.13
C LYS A 54 -8.11 0.98 -18.32
N GLY A 55 -7.74 0.96 -17.05
CA GLY A 55 -7.72 2.10 -16.15
C GLY A 55 -6.37 2.23 -15.45
N GLY A 56 -6.24 3.29 -14.66
CA GLY A 56 -5.09 3.41 -13.77
C GLY A 56 -5.30 2.69 -12.44
N TYR A 57 -4.28 2.75 -11.61
CA TYR A 57 -4.33 2.25 -10.25
C TYR A 57 -3.60 3.19 -9.29
N ARG A 58 -3.92 3.08 -8.01
CA ARG A 58 -3.12 3.64 -6.92
C ARG A 58 -2.42 2.51 -6.19
N GLU A 59 -1.28 2.79 -5.60
CA GLU A 59 -0.56 1.80 -4.80
C GLU A 59 0.17 2.41 -3.61
N PHE A 60 0.36 1.58 -2.60
CA PHE A 60 1.32 1.83 -1.53
C PHE A 60 1.98 0.52 -1.13
N SER A 61 3.21 0.59 -0.66
CA SER A 61 3.91 -0.51 0.01
C SER A 61 3.89 -0.30 1.52
N ALA A 62 4.01 -1.39 2.26
CA ALA A 62 4.14 -1.36 3.70
C ALA A 62 5.13 -2.42 4.17
N GLY A 63 6.01 -2.07 5.10
CA GLY A 63 7.02 -2.97 5.67
C GLY A 63 7.02 -2.93 7.20
N LYS A 64 7.30 -4.06 7.85
CA LYS A 64 7.38 -4.16 9.33
C LYS A 64 8.78 -4.51 9.84
N ASN A 65 9.51 -5.30 9.06
CA ASN A 65 10.93 -5.65 9.25
C ASN A 65 11.51 -6.00 7.87
N ASN A 66 12.79 -6.40 7.81
CA ASN A 66 13.47 -6.67 6.55
C ASN A 66 12.79 -7.74 5.68
N ASP A 67 12.04 -8.65 6.28
CA ASP A 67 11.46 -9.83 5.61
C ASP A 67 9.92 -9.77 5.54
N THR A 68 9.29 -8.70 6.01
CA THR A 68 7.82 -8.60 6.08
C THR A 68 7.35 -7.35 5.36
N TRP A 69 6.79 -7.55 4.16
CA TRP A 69 6.33 -6.48 3.29
C TRP A 69 5.05 -6.85 2.53
N VAL A 70 4.27 -5.83 2.17
CA VAL A 70 3.08 -5.96 1.33
C VAL A 70 2.94 -4.77 0.39
N LEU A 71 2.49 -5.04 -0.82
CA LEU A 71 2.10 -4.08 -1.83
C LEU A 71 0.58 -4.14 -2.00
N VAL A 72 -0.09 -3.01 -1.83
CA VAL A 72 -1.54 -2.90 -1.99
C VAL A 72 -1.82 -2.02 -3.21
N LYS A 73 -2.44 -2.61 -4.23
CA LYS A 73 -2.83 -1.93 -5.46
C LYS A 73 -4.35 -1.83 -5.56
N ILE A 74 -4.84 -0.63 -5.88
CA ILE A 74 -6.27 -0.32 -5.99
C ILE A 74 -6.53 0.14 -7.42
N TYR A 75 -7.11 -0.74 -8.22
CA TYR A 75 -7.38 -0.49 -9.63
C TYR A 75 -8.68 0.29 -9.81
N ASP A 76 -8.78 1.09 -10.87
CA ASP A 76 -10.04 1.72 -11.25
C ASP A 76 -11.02 0.74 -11.90
N ASN A 77 -10.49 -0.31 -12.55
CA ASN A 77 -11.26 -1.35 -13.22
C ASN A 77 -11.10 -2.71 -12.53
N ILE A 78 -12.20 -3.46 -12.40
CA ILE A 78 -12.19 -4.80 -11.79
C ILE A 78 -11.47 -5.85 -12.64
N ASP A 79 -11.53 -5.72 -13.97
CA ASP A 79 -10.86 -6.65 -14.87
C ASP A 79 -9.34 -6.47 -14.85
N ASP A 80 -8.87 -5.23 -14.68
CA ASP A 80 -7.46 -4.94 -14.46
C ASP A 80 -6.95 -5.58 -13.15
N ALA A 81 -7.74 -5.49 -12.07
CA ALA A 81 -7.43 -6.17 -10.82
C ALA A 81 -7.42 -7.70 -10.96
N LYS A 82 -8.35 -8.29 -11.73
CA LYS A 82 -8.35 -9.74 -12.02
C LYS A 82 -7.12 -10.15 -12.81
N LYS A 83 -6.77 -9.40 -13.85
CA LYS A 83 -5.59 -9.65 -14.69
C LYS A 83 -4.33 -9.65 -13.83
N LYS A 84 -4.08 -8.56 -13.09
CA LYS A 84 -2.88 -8.45 -12.24
C LYS A 84 -2.87 -9.47 -11.09
N TYR A 85 -4.02 -9.86 -10.54
CA TYR A 85 -4.08 -10.97 -9.60
C TYR A 85 -3.61 -12.29 -10.22
N SER A 86 -4.05 -12.62 -11.44
CA SER A 86 -3.58 -13.80 -12.16
C SER A 86 -2.08 -13.73 -12.45
N ASP A 87 -1.58 -12.57 -12.87
CA ASP A 87 -0.15 -12.33 -13.12
C ASP A 87 0.67 -12.55 -11.84
N TYR A 88 0.25 -12.01 -10.70
CA TYR A 88 0.94 -12.26 -9.43
C TYR A 88 0.83 -13.71 -8.99
N MET A 89 -0.25 -14.41 -9.32
CA MET A 89 -0.45 -15.78 -8.90
C MET A 89 0.48 -16.76 -9.62
N SER A 90 0.96 -16.43 -10.83
CA SER A 90 2.03 -17.20 -11.49
C SER A 90 3.41 -17.00 -10.86
N ASP A 91 3.59 -15.96 -10.03
CA ASP A 91 4.87 -15.57 -9.44
C ASP A 91 5.00 -15.92 -7.94
N ILE A 92 4.06 -16.71 -7.40
CA ILE A 92 4.03 -17.09 -5.98
C ILE A 92 4.99 -18.25 -5.68
N ASP A 93 5.62 -18.19 -4.52
CA ASP A 93 6.39 -19.26 -3.90
C ASP A 93 5.90 -19.59 -2.47
N ASP A 94 6.70 -20.33 -1.71
CA ASP A 94 6.38 -20.73 -0.34
C ASP A 94 6.37 -19.58 0.68
N GLU A 95 6.88 -18.41 0.33
CA GLU A 95 6.97 -17.26 1.24
C GLU A 95 6.01 -16.13 0.87
N ARG A 96 5.60 -16.08 -0.40
CA ARG A 96 4.71 -15.04 -0.93
C ARG A 96 3.27 -15.50 -1.04
N SER A 97 2.36 -14.54 -1.15
CA SER A 97 0.98 -14.80 -1.51
C SER A 97 0.35 -13.59 -2.20
N VAL A 98 -0.78 -13.82 -2.84
CA VAL A 98 -1.62 -12.76 -3.39
C VAL A 98 -3.07 -12.96 -2.94
N TYR A 99 -3.74 -11.86 -2.66
CA TYR A 99 -5.16 -11.80 -2.33
C TYR A 99 -5.83 -10.71 -3.17
N ARG A 100 -7.07 -10.95 -3.60
CA ARG A 100 -7.86 -9.95 -4.31
C ARG A 100 -9.25 -9.82 -3.68
N ASP A 101 -9.68 -8.58 -3.48
CA ASP A 101 -11.04 -8.23 -3.07
C ASP A 101 -11.55 -7.09 -3.96
N GLY A 102 -12.52 -7.42 -4.81
CA GLY A 102 -13.02 -6.49 -5.83
C GLY A 102 -11.89 -5.93 -6.70
N LYS A 103 -11.65 -4.62 -6.57
CA LYS A 103 -10.63 -3.85 -7.30
C LYS A 103 -9.27 -3.77 -6.58
N VAL A 104 -9.14 -4.39 -5.42
CA VAL A 104 -7.93 -4.36 -4.60
C VAL A 104 -7.15 -5.64 -4.80
N VAL A 105 -5.86 -5.52 -5.09
CA VAL A 105 -4.91 -6.64 -5.13
C VAL A 105 -3.84 -6.39 -4.07
N ILE A 106 -3.57 -7.41 -3.27
CA ILE A 106 -2.62 -7.38 -2.16
C ILE A 106 -1.60 -8.47 -2.44
N TYR A 107 -0.34 -8.10 -2.58
CA TYR A 107 0.76 -9.02 -2.89
C TYR A 107 1.92 -8.78 -1.93
N GLY A 108 2.58 -9.84 -1.48
CA GLY A 108 3.73 -9.71 -0.57
C GLY A 108 3.97 -10.99 0.21
N THR A 109 4.61 -10.87 1.36
CA THR A 109 4.85 -12.05 2.22
C THR A 109 3.54 -12.57 2.81
N LYS A 110 3.45 -13.89 3.01
CA LYS A 110 2.23 -14.55 3.50
C LYS A 110 1.68 -13.90 4.77
N SER A 111 2.56 -13.54 5.72
CA SER A 111 2.16 -12.85 6.95
C SER A 111 1.56 -11.47 6.64
N ALA A 112 2.23 -10.68 5.80
CA ALA A 112 1.80 -9.31 5.51
C ALA A 112 0.51 -9.25 4.68
N VAL A 113 0.31 -10.20 3.75
CA VAL A 113 -0.94 -10.34 3.00
C VAL A 113 -2.11 -10.74 3.93
N ASN A 114 -1.86 -11.64 4.88
CA ASN A 114 -2.86 -12.01 5.89
C ASN A 114 -3.20 -10.84 6.83
N ASP A 115 -2.21 -10.02 7.18
CA ASP A 115 -2.40 -8.80 7.96
C ASP A 115 -3.15 -7.73 7.17
N ALA A 116 -2.89 -7.59 5.88
CA ALA A 116 -3.51 -6.57 5.03
C ALA A 116 -4.96 -6.92 4.63
N ARG A 117 -5.28 -8.18 4.29
CA ARG A 117 -6.59 -8.55 3.74
C ARG A 117 -7.77 -8.13 4.62
N SER A 118 -8.84 -7.64 4.00
CA SER A 118 -10.12 -7.44 4.69
C SER A 118 -10.65 -8.83 5.04
N LYS A 119 -10.98 -9.08 6.31
CA LYS A 119 -11.93 -10.15 6.63
C LYS A 119 -13.32 -9.70 6.20
#